data_AF-A0AA87CRA8-F1
#
_entry.id   AF-A0AA87CRA8-F1
#
_cell.length_a   1.000
_cell.length_b   1.000
_cell.length_c   1.000
_cell.angle_alpha   90.00
_cell.angle_beta   90.00
_cell.angle_gamma   90.00
#
_symmetry.space_group_name_H-M   'P 1'
#
loop_
_entity.id
_entity.type
_entity.pdbx_description
1 polymer ?
#
loop_
_entity_poly.entity_id
_entity_poly.type
_entity_poly.pdbx_seq_one_letter_code
_entity_poly.pdbx_strand_id
1 'polypeptide(L)'
;MLMHLIHWASMQRVGKRSPRVIWSSADALALKWLELNLSPLLPVHRACEPLKGHGGGPKSVQRLRALTAGPQAPYHWVCRTDIQGYYANIDKRRLLEQCEKYITDPALWSLLEQYVYYCVDLGGIIHTPKKGSPEGVHLAL
;
A
#
# COMPACT_ATOMS: atom_id res chain seq x y z
N MET A 1 -30.17 -12.58 -0.42
CA MET A 1 -30.02 -11.31 -1.16
C MET A 1 -28.66 -11.38 -1.85
N LEU A 2 -28.65 -11.59 -3.17
CA LEU A 2 -27.43 -11.94 -3.93
C LEU A 2 -26.41 -10.80 -3.87
N MET A 3 -25.37 -10.95 -3.04
CA MET A 3 -24.10 -10.28 -3.26
C MET A 3 -23.51 -10.92 -4.52
N HIS A 4 -23.63 -10.23 -5.66
CA HIS A 4 -22.70 -10.48 -6.75
C HIS A 4 -21.31 -10.14 -6.20
N LEU A 5 -20.60 -11.17 -5.76
CA LEU A 5 -19.23 -11.11 -5.26
C LEU A 5 -18.37 -10.48 -6.35
N ILE A 6 -18.09 -9.19 -6.21
CA ILE A 6 -16.94 -8.60 -6.90
C ILE A 6 -15.75 -9.41 -6.39
N HIS A 7 -15.18 -10.21 -7.27
CA HIS A 7 -14.00 -11.02 -7.00
C HIS A 7 -12.89 -10.49 -7.89
N TRP A 8 -11.74 -10.21 -7.29
CA TRP A 8 -10.59 -9.78 -8.07
C TRP A 8 -10.14 -10.92 -8.99
N ALA A 9 -9.83 -10.60 -10.25
CA ALA A 9 -9.19 -11.58 -11.11
C ALA A 9 -7.77 -11.88 -10.60
N SER A 10 -7.27 -13.10 -10.84
CA SER A 10 -5.87 -13.41 -10.57
C SER A 10 -4.95 -12.48 -11.34
N MET A 11 -3.96 -11.92 -10.66
CA MET A 11 -2.97 -11.06 -11.28
C MET A 11 -2.12 -11.83 -12.28
N GLN A 12 -1.70 -11.15 -13.35
CA GLN A 12 -0.93 -11.78 -14.42
C GLN A 12 0.56 -11.46 -14.31
N ARG A 13 1.40 -12.46 -14.52
CA ARG A 13 2.85 -12.25 -14.69
C ARG A 13 3.16 -11.74 -16.08
N VAL A 14 3.76 -10.57 -16.16
CA VAL A 14 4.14 -9.88 -17.40
C VAL A 14 5.65 -9.63 -17.42
N GLY A 15 6.26 -9.74 -18.61
CA GLY A 15 7.68 -9.47 -18.84
C GLY A 15 8.57 -10.71 -18.80
N LYS A 16 9.56 -10.77 -19.70
CA LYS A 16 10.46 -11.94 -19.88
C LYS A 16 11.74 -11.86 -19.03
N ARG A 17 12.36 -10.67 -18.92
CA ARG A 17 13.65 -10.48 -18.21
C ARG A 17 13.50 -10.05 -16.75
N SER A 18 12.48 -9.25 -16.46
CA SER A 18 12.13 -8.77 -15.12
C SER A 18 10.63 -8.95 -14.92
N PRO A 19 10.20 -10.19 -14.61
CA PRO A 19 8.79 -10.51 -14.49
C PRO A 19 8.16 -9.68 -13.37
N ARG A 20 7.04 -9.03 -13.67
CA ARG A 20 6.21 -8.30 -12.70
C ARG A 20 4.83 -8.91 -12.68
N VAL A 21 4.14 -8.73 -11.56
CA VAL A 21 2.77 -9.20 -11.40
C VAL A 21 1.87 -7.97 -11.41
N ILE A 22 0.93 -7.91 -12.34
CA ILE A 22 0.06 -6.75 -12.52
C ILE A 22 -1.42 -7.13 -12.49
N TRP A 23 -2.23 -6.18 -12.01
CA TRP A 23 -3.68 -6.26 -12.06
C TRP A 23 -4.19 -6.01 -13.48
N SER A 24 -5.38 -6.55 -13.80
CA SER A 24 -6.10 -6.12 -15.00
C SER A 24 -6.44 -4.62 -14.90
N SER A 25 -6.70 -3.96 -16.02
CA SER A 25 -7.10 -2.55 -16.01
C SER A 25 -8.40 -2.31 -15.25
N ALA A 26 -9.36 -3.25 -15.33
CA ALA A 26 -10.62 -3.19 -14.59
C ALA A 26 -10.40 -3.30 -13.07
N ASP A 27 -9.59 -4.26 -12.63
CA ASP A 27 -9.25 -4.43 -11.21
C ASP A 27 -8.46 -3.23 -10.69
N ALA A 28 -7.50 -2.72 -11.48
CA ALA A 28 -6.73 -1.53 -11.10
C ALA A 28 -7.62 -0.29 -10.87
N LEU A 29 -8.68 -0.12 -11.68
CA LEU A 29 -9.65 0.95 -11.48
C LEU A 29 -10.47 0.75 -10.21
N ALA A 30 -10.96 -0.47 -9.96
CA ALA A 30 -11.71 -0.77 -8.76
C ALA A 30 -10.84 -0.69 -7.49
N LEU A 31 -9.56 -1.02 -7.57
CA LEU A 31 -8.58 -0.76 -6.50
C LEU A 31 -8.40 0.73 -6.26
N LYS A 32 -8.36 1.55 -7.32
CA LYS A 32 -8.29 3.00 -7.15
C LYS A 32 -9.54 3.54 -6.46
N TRP A 33 -10.71 3.03 -6.82
CA TRP A 33 -11.95 3.37 -6.14
C TRP A 33 -11.92 2.94 -4.66
N LEU A 34 -11.44 1.73 -4.36
CA LEU A 34 -11.28 1.24 -2.99
C LEU A 34 -10.34 2.15 -2.18
N GLU A 35 -9.19 2.55 -2.73
CA GLU A 35 -8.24 3.48 -2.11
C GLU A 35 -8.92 4.80 -1.70
N LEU A 36 -9.72 5.38 -2.59
CA LEU A 36 -10.41 6.65 -2.33
C LEU A 36 -11.44 6.54 -1.21
N ASN A 37 -12.07 5.38 -1.04
CA ASN A 37 -13.02 5.12 0.04
C ASN A 37 -12.33 4.81 1.37
N LEU A 38 -11.17 4.13 1.34
CA LEU A 38 -10.41 3.77 2.54
C LEU A 38 -9.58 4.93 3.10
N SER A 39 -9.01 5.76 2.23
CA SER A 39 -8.13 6.88 2.61
C SER A 39 -8.69 7.80 3.71
N PRO A 40 -9.97 8.25 3.68
CA PRO A 40 -10.50 9.10 4.75
C PRO A 40 -10.77 8.36 6.07
N LEU A 41 -10.81 7.02 6.07
CA LEU A 41 -11.11 6.21 7.26
C LEU A 41 -9.85 5.88 8.06
N LEU A 42 -8.71 5.76 7.40
CA LEU A 42 -7.47 5.32 8.03
C LEU A 42 -6.74 6.48 8.72
N PRO A 43 -6.24 6.29 9.95
CA PRO A 43 -5.49 7.32 10.63
C PRO A 43 -4.11 7.48 9.99
N VAL A 44 -3.81 8.69 9.57
CA VAL A 44 -2.50 9.01 9.01
C VAL A 44 -1.82 10.05 9.88
N HIS A 45 -0.57 9.77 10.26
CA HIS A 45 0.24 10.74 10.97
C HIS A 45 0.71 11.87 10.03
N ARG A 46 0.75 13.12 10.51
CA ARG A 46 1.17 14.28 9.70
C ARG A 46 2.61 14.22 9.19
N ALA A 47 3.44 13.39 9.80
CA ALA A 47 4.82 13.13 9.35
C ALA A 47 4.90 12.12 8.20
N CYS A 48 3.79 11.50 7.80
CA CYS A 48 3.73 10.65 6.61
C CYS A 48 3.70 11.53 5.35
N GLU A 49 4.88 12.04 5.00
CA GLU A 49 5.12 12.97 3.89
C GLU A 49 4.87 12.42 2.46
N PRO A 50 4.89 11.09 2.19
CA PRO A 50 4.50 10.55 0.88
C PRO A 50 3.04 10.82 0.50
N LEU A 51 2.19 11.18 1.47
CA LEU A 51 0.77 11.40 1.25
C LEU A 51 0.48 12.83 0.78
N LYS A 52 -0.50 12.95 -0.11
CA LYS A 52 -0.90 14.23 -0.69
C LYS A 52 -1.31 15.19 0.42
N GLY A 53 -0.68 16.36 0.45
CA GLY A 53 -0.96 17.42 1.43
C GLY A 53 -0.07 17.42 2.67
N HIS A 54 0.80 16.42 2.88
CA HIS A 54 1.66 16.33 4.08
C HIS A 54 3.05 16.97 3.92
N GLY A 55 3.32 17.55 2.74
CA GLY A 55 4.62 18.10 2.38
C GLY A 55 5.47 17.03 1.73
N GLY A 56 5.71 17.18 0.42
CA GLY A 56 6.53 16.25 -0.34
C GLY A 56 8.03 16.57 -0.26
N GLY A 57 8.82 15.78 -0.99
CA GLY A 57 10.29 15.76 -0.94
C GLY A 57 11.00 17.12 -0.77
N PRO A 58 10.71 18.17 -1.57
CA PRO A 58 11.39 19.45 -1.41
C PRO A 58 11.14 20.12 -0.04
N LYS A 59 9.90 20.07 0.47
CA LYS A 59 9.55 20.63 1.78
C LYS A 59 10.16 19.80 2.91
N SER A 60 10.17 18.48 2.76
CA SER A 60 10.83 17.55 3.68
C SER A 60 12.32 17.87 3.84
N VAL A 61 13.01 18.05 2.71
CA VAL A 61 14.45 18.37 2.69
C VAL A 61 14.72 19.75 3.31
N GLN A 62 13.89 20.76 3.01
CA GLN A 62 14.01 22.07 3.64
C GLN A 62 13.81 22.01 5.15
N ARG A 63 12.79 21.28 5.61
CA ARG A 63 12.54 21.08 7.05
C ARG A 63 13.71 20.36 7.73
N LEU A 64 14.21 19.28 7.14
CA LEU A 64 15.36 18.56 7.66
C LEU A 64 16.59 19.48 7.75
N ARG A 65 16.87 20.26 6.70
CA ARG A 65 17.97 21.24 6.71
C ARG A 65 17.82 22.27 7.81
N ALA A 66 16.63 22.84 8.03
CA ALA A 66 16.41 23.81 9.11
C ALA A 66 16.65 23.21 10.51
N LEU A 67 16.41 21.89 10.65
CA LEU A 67 16.58 21.16 11.90
C LEU A 67 18.02 20.68 12.15
N THR A 68 18.83 20.54 11.09
CA THR A 68 20.16 19.92 11.19
C THR A 68 21.32 20.79 10.70
N ALA A 69 21.05 21.88 9.99
CA ALA A 69 22.06 22.74 9.39
C ALA A 69 21.91 24.19 9.87
N GLY A 70 22.92 24.66 10.59
CA GLY A 70 23.03 26.05 11.04
C GLY A 70 23.60 26.16 12.46
N PRO A 71 24.05 27.36 12.87
CA PRO A 71 24.63 27.57 14.20
C PRO A 71 23.65 27.32 15.36
N GLN A 72 22.35 27.37 15.09
CA GLN A 72 21.25 27.21 16.05
C GLN A 72 20.41 25.94 15.79
N ALA A 73 20.93 25.01 14.98
CA ALA A 73 20.20 23.79 14.64
C ALA A 73 20.03 22.91 15.90
N PRO A 74 18.81 22.45 16.22
CA PRO A 74 18.55 21.68 17.43
C PRO A 74 19.08 20.23 17.39
N TYR A 75 19.40 19.70 16.20
CA TYR A 75 19.86 18.33 16.03
C TYR A 75 21.18 18.25 15.25
N HIS A 76 22.16 17.54 15.79
CA HIS A 76 23.48 17.38 15.16
C HIS A 76 23.65 16.06 14.39
N TRP A 77 22.73 15.12 14.57
CA TRP A 77 22.83 13.76 14.03
C TRP A 77 21.52 13.36 13.35
N VAL A 78 21.63 12.53 12.30
CA VAL A 78 20.49 11.98 11.57
C VAL A 78 20.61 10.47 11.54
N CYS A 79 19.60 9.78 12.08
CA CYS A 79 19.45 8.34 11.95
C CYS A 79 18.58 8.05 10.72
N ARG A 80 19.17 7.43 9.70
CA ARG A 80 18.43 6.94 8.53
C ARG A 80 18.07 5.48 8.73
N THR A 81 16.79 5.18 8.62
CA THR A 81 16.28 3.80 8.65
C THR A 81 15.61 3.49 7.32
N ASP A 82 15.84 2.30 6.80
CA ASP A 82 15.16 1.76 5.63
C ASP A 82 14.68 0.35 5.92
N ILE A 83 13.54 -0.04 5.33
CA ILE A 83 12.93 -1.34 5.57
C ILE A 83 13.24 -2.24 4.38
N GLN A 84 14.11 -3.23 4.60
CA GLN A 84 14.48 -4.18 3.58
C GLN A 84 13.25 -4.95 3.05
N GLY A 85 13.01 -4.86 1.75
CA GLY A 85 11.91 -5.55 1.09
C GLY A 85 10.55 -5.17 1.66
N TYR A 86 10.34 -3.88 2.00
CA TYR A 86 9.12 -3.35 2.63
C TYR A 86 7.85 -4.03 2.12
N TYR A 87 7.55 -3.94 0.82
CA TYR A 87 6.32 -4.51 0.25
C TYR A 87 6.30 -6.04 0.22
N ALA A 88 7.45 -6.70 0.03
CA ALA A 88 7.54 -8.16 -0.01
C ALA A 88 7.34 -8.81 1.38
N ASN A 89 7.61 -8.06 2.45
CA ASN A 89 7.65 -8.57 3.82
C ASN A 89 6.43 -8.15 4.67
N ILE A 90 5.43 -7.49 4.10
CA ILE A 90 4.19 -7.14 4.80
C ILE A 90 3.52 -8.41 5.35
N ASP A 91 3.22 -8.40 6.65
CA ASP A 91 2.40 -9.42 7.31
C ASP A 91 0.93 -9.11 7.08
N LYS A 92 0.28 -9.96 6.27
CA LYS A 92 -1.10 -9.78 5.82
C LYS A 92 -2.10 -9.71 6.98
N ARG A 93 -1.92 -10.58 7.97
CA ARG A 93 -2.82 -10.64 9.14
C ARG A 93 -2.68 -9.38 9.99
N ARG A 94 -1.44 -8.98 10.30
CA ARG A 94 -1.18 -7.76 11.06
C ARG A 94 -1.71 -6.51 10.36
N LEU A 95 -1.58 -6.45 9.04
CA LEU A 95 -2.14 -5.35 8.25
C LEU A 95 -3.66 -5.26 8.42
N LEU A 96 -4.37 -6.38 8.27
CA LEU A 96 -5.82 -6.42 8.44
C LEU A 96 -6.22 -6.06 9.88
N GLU A 97 -5.57 -6.63 10.91
CA GLU A 97 -5.82 -6.29 12.32
C GLU A 97 -5.68 -4.78 12.60
N GLN A 98 -4.75 -4.09 11.93
CA GLN A 98 -4.58 -2.64 12.07
C GLN A 98 -5.72 -1.84 11.43
N CYS A 99 -6.31 -2.36 10.35
CA CYS A 99 -7.38 -1.72 9.59
C CYS A 99 -8.78 -2.01 10.15
N GLU A 100 -8.98 -3.16 10.81
CA GLU A 100 -10.29 -3.66 11.27
C GLU A 100 -11.08 -2.63 12.08
N LYS A 101 -10.41 -1.93 13.00
CA LYS A 101 -11.02 -0.90 13.86
C LYS A 101 -11.49 0.36 13.13
N TYR A 102 -11.10 0.56 11.87
CA TYR A 102 -11.41 1.77 11.09
C TYR A 102 -12.38 1.51 9.94
N ILE A 103 -12.46 0.27 9.45
CA ILE A 103 -13.27 -0.10 8.30
C ILE A 103 -14.48 -0.90 8.80
N THR A 104 -15.60 -0.21 8.97
CA THR A 104 -16.84 -0.82 9.45
C THR A 104 -17.75 -1.33 8.33
N ASP A 105 -17.54 -0.87 7.09
CA ASP A 105 -18.32 -1.31 5.94
C ASP A 105 -17.89 -2.73 5.50
N PRO A 106 -18.79 -3.74 5.58
CA PRO A 106 -18.46 -5.12 5.22
C PRO A 106 -18.03 -5.31 3.76
N ALA A 107 -18.52 -4.46 2.84
CA ALA A 107 -18.15 -4.54 1.42
C ALA A 107 -16.72 -4.03 1.21
N LEU A 108 -16.35 -2.90 1.82
CA LEU A 108 -14.98 -2.39 1.77
C LEU A 108 -13.99 -3.35 2.44
N TRP A 109 -14.39 -3.92 3.59
CA TRP A 109 -13.59 -4.92 4.28
C TRP A 109 -13.35 -6.16 3.42
N SER A 110 -14.40 -6.72 2.82
CA SER A 110 -14.28 -7.88 1.95
C SER A 110 -13.37 -7.61 0.76
N LEU A 111 -13.49 -6.45 0.11
CA LEU A 111 -12.63 -6.08 -1.02
C LEU A 111 -11.16 -5.91 -0.60
N LEU A 112 -10.90 -5.31 0.58
CA LEU A 112 -9.56 -5.17 1.14
C LEU A 112 -8.96 -6.54 1.46
N GLU A 113 -9.71 -7.43 2.09
CA GLU A 113 -9.25 -8.78 2.40
C GLU A 113 -8.86 -9.53 1.13
N GLN A 114 -9.71 -9.48 0.09
CA GLN A 114 -9.41 -10.10 -1.20
C GLN A 114 -8.18 -9.47 -1.89
N TYR A 115 -7.95 -8.16 -1.73
CA TYR A 115 -6.73 -7.50 -2.22
C TYR A 115 -5.49 -7.99 -1.47
N VAL A 116 -5.55 -8.06 -0.14
CA VAL A 116 -4.45 -8.52 0.70
C VAL A 116 -4.11 -9.99 0.41
N TYR A 117 -5.13 -10.82 0.18
CA TYR A 117 -5.00 -12.23 -0.20
C TYR A 117 -5.12 -12.45 -1.71
N TYR A 118 -4.57 -11.51 -2.51
CA TYR A 118 -4.54 -11.63 -3.96
C TYR A 118 -3.90 -12.94 -4.45
N CYS A 119 -4.36 -13.39 -5.60
CA CYS A 119 -3.83 -14.54 -6.31
C CYS A 119 -3.03 -14.11 -7.54
N VAL A 120 -2.06 -14.93 -7.92
CA VAL A 120 -1.21 -14.70 -9.09
C VAL A 120 -1.29 -15.92 -10.00
N ASP A 121 -1.60 -15.68 -11.27
CA ASP A 121 -1.59 -16.68 -12.33
C ASP A 121 -0.21 -16.73 -13.01
N LEU A 122 0.39 -17.91 -12.96
CA LEU A 122 1.64 -18.26 -13.64
C LEU A 122 1.38 -19.33 -14.71
N GLY A 123 0.83 -18.91 -15.85
CA GLY A 123 0.63 -19.80 -16.99
C GLY A 123 -0.41 -20.90 -16.72
N GLY A 124 -1.49 -20.55 -16.03
CA GLY A 124 -2.56 -21.46 -15.60
C GLY A 124 -2.41 -21.98 -14.18
N ILE A 125 -1.27 -21.74 -13.52
CA ILE A 125 -1.04 -22.11 -12.12
C ILE A 125 -1.33 -20.91 -11.23
N ILE A 126 -2.45 -20.97 -10.51
CA ILE A 126 -2.87 -19.93 -9.57
C ILE A 126 -2.24 -20.22 -8.20
N HIS A 127 -1.59 -19.21 -7.62
CA HIS A 127 -1.05 -19.29 -6.27
C HIS A 127 -1.33 -18.00 -5.47
N THR A 128 -1.56 -18.15 -4.17
CA THR A 128 -1.72 -17.03 -3.24
C THR A 128 -0.41 -16.80 -2.49
N PRO A 129 0.26 -15.65 -2.64
CA PRO A 129 1.49 -15.35 -1.89
C PRO A 129 1.23 -15.32 -0.39
N LYS A 130 2.12 -15.94 0.40
CA LYS A 130 1.98 -16.00 1.87
C LYS A 130 2.25 -14.66 2.58
N LYS A 131 3.07 -13.80 1.97
CA LYS A 131 3.47 -12.50 2.51
C LYS A 131 3.50 -11.46 1.40
N GLY A 132 3.54 -10.21 1.81
CA GLY A 132 3.72 -9.06 0.94
C GLY A 132 2.45 -8.57 0.26
N SER A 133 2.60 -7.43 -0.39
CA SER A 133 1.59 -6.75 -1.20
C SER A 133 2.04 -6.73 -2.67
N PRO A 134 1.13 -6.71 -3.66
CA PRO A 134 1.53 -6.72 -5.05
C PRO A 134 2.29 -5.45 -5.45
N GLU A 135 3.42 -5.64 -6.15
CA GLU A 135 4.24 -4.54 -6.69
C GLU A 135 3.66 -4.03 -8.02
N GLY A 136 2.79 -3.02 -7.97
CA GLY A 136 2.28 -2.38 -9.21
C GLY A 136 1.00 -1.56 -9.08
N VAL A 137 0.15 -1.87 -8.09
CA VAL A 137 -0.97 -1.01 -7.67
C VAL A 137 -0.96 -1.03 -6.15
N HIS A 138 -0.33 -0.02 -5.58
CA HIS A 138 -0.33 0.18 -4.15
C HIS A 138 -1.63 0.88 -3.78
N LEU A 139 -2.49 0.22 -3.01
CA LEU A 139 -3.38 0.98 -2.13
C LEU A 139 -2.43 1.74 -1.19
N ALA A 140 -2.34 3.06 -1.36
CA ALA A 140 -1.62 3.92 -0.44
C ALA A 140 -2.45 4.03 0.85
N LEU A 141 -2.46 2.95 1.63
CA LEU A 141 -3.02 2.88 2.99
C LEU A 141 -2.02 3.46 3.99
#